data_AF-A0A951LQL8-F1
#
_entry.id   AF-A0A951LQL8-F1
#
_cell.length_a   1.000
_cell.length_b   1.000
_cell.length_c   1.000
_cell.angle_alpha   90.00
_cell.angle_beta   90.00
_cell.angle_gamma   90.00
#
_symmetry.space_group_name_H-M   'P 1'
#
loop_
_entity.id
_entity.type
_entity.pdbx_description
1 polymer ?
#
loop_
_entity_poly.entity_id
_entity_poly.type
_entity_poly.pdbx_seq_one_letter_code
_entity_poly.pdbx_strand_id
1 'polypeptide(L)'
;IREGSGGRGKWNAGDGTRRTIRFLEKMECTILSGHRRIPPFGLAGGGNGQIGENWARRKDGRMERLQGCDDTVIDAGEAVIIQTPTAGGYGKPD
;
A
#
# COMPACT_ATOMS: atom_id res chain seq x y z
N ILE A 1 -3.13 0.83 -11.37
CA ILE A 1 -1.92 1.56 -10.89
C ILE A 1 -2.39 2.69 -9.98
N ARG A 2 -1.55 3.19 -9.05
CA ARG A 2 -1.85 4.35 -8.20
C ARG A 2 -1.16 5.57 -8.80
N GLU A 3 -1.80 6.17 -9.81
CA GLU A 3 -1.18 7.24 -10.60
C GLU A 3 -0.79 8.46 -9.74
N GLY A 4 0.41 8.99 -9.99
CA GLY A 4 0.95 10.15 -9.26
C GLY A 4 1.26 9.90 -7.79
N SER A 5 1.34 8.64 -7.36
CA SER A 5 1.66 8.30 -5.97
C SER A 5 3.15 8.27 -5.68
N GLY A 6 4.01 8.19 -6.71
CA GLY A 6 5.45 8.34 -6.56
C GLY A 6 5.83 9.72 -6.01
N GLY A 7 6.86 9.77 -5.15
CA GLY A 7 7.40 11.03 -4.67
C GLY A 7 7.84 11.94 -5.82
N ARG A 8 7.50 13.23 -5.70
CA ARG A 8 7.76 14.23 -6.74
C ARG A 8 9.17 14.78 -6.63
N GLY A 9 9.83 14.93 -7.76
CA GLY A 9 11.15 15.56 -7.83
C GLY A 9 11.42 16.00 -9.26
N LYS A 10 12.62 16.53 -9.52
CA LYS A 10 13.07 16.64 -10.91
C LYS A 10 13.15 15.27 -11.60
N TRP A 11 13.33 14.20 -10.81
CA TRP A 11 13.13 12.82 -11.21
C TRP A 11 12.05 12.22 -10.30
N ASN A 12 10.87 12.02 -10.87
CA ASN A 12 9.75 11.43 -10.15
C ASN A 12 10.01 9.95 -9.88
N ALA A 13 9.59 9.49 -8.71
CA ALA A 13 9.58 8.07 -8.40
C ALA A 13 8.43 7.34 -9.12
N GLY A 14 8.55 6.01 -9.19
CA GLY A 14 7.52 5.15 -9.75
C GLY A 14 6.25 5.11 -8.91
N ASP A 15 5.12 4.98 -9.59
CA ASP A 15 3.81 4.85 -8.99
C ASP A 15 3.58 3.48 -8.34
N GLY A 16 2.81 3.48 -7.26
CA GLY A 16 2.45 2.28 -6.54
C GLY A 16 1.37 1.47 -7.25
N THR A 17 1.03 0.34 -6.64
CA THR A 17 -0.09 -0.49 -7.10
C THR A 17 -1.13 -0.67 -6.00
N ARG A 18 -2.37 -0.90 -6.42
CA ARG A 18 -3.45 -1.40 -5.56
C ARG A 18 -3.88 -2.74 -6.15
N ARG A 19 -3.72 -3.80 -5.37
CA ARG A 19 -4.12 -5.16 -5.75
C ARG A 19 -5.22 -5.64 -4.82
N THR A 20 -6.26 -6.23 -5.38
CA THR A 20 -7.35 -6.87 -4.64
C THR A 20 -7.23 -8.37 -4.87
N ILE A 21 -6.93 -9.11 -3.82
CA ILE A 21 -6.77 -10.56 -3.84
C ILE A 21 -8.01 -11.15 -3.20
N ARG A 22 -8.91 -11.73 -4.01
CA ARG A 22 -10.12 -12.39 -3.52
C ARG A 22 -9.81 -13.85 -3.23
N PHE A 23 -10.24 -14.30 -2.06
CA PHE A 23 -10.03 -15.66 -1.60
C PHE A 23 -11.17 -16.54 -2.09
N LEU A 24 -10.85 -17.75 -2.55
CA LEU A 24 -11.85 -18.71 -3.06
C LEU A 24 -12.31 -19.69 -1.99
N GLU A 25 -11.53 -19.81 -0.92
CA GLU A 25 -11.77 -20.68 0.23
C GLU A 25 -11.38 -19.91 1.50
N LYS A 26 -11.82 -20.40 2.66
CA LYS A 26 -11.45 -19.81 3.95
C LYS A 26 -9.95 -20.01 4.20
N MET A 27 -9.24 -18.94 4.55
CA MET A 27 -7.80 -18.97 4.80
C MET A 27 -7.42 -18.08 5.98
N GLU A 28 -6.31 -18.43 6.64
CA GLU A 28 -5.57 -17.50 7.49
C GLU A 28 -4.65 -16.65 6.61
N CYS A 29 -4.71 -15.33 6.81
CA CYS A 29 -3.87 -14.39 6.09
C CYS A 29 -3.03 -13.58 7.06
N THR A 30 -1.72 -13.75 6.99
CA THR A 30 -0.74 -12.94 7.74
C THR A 30 -0.11 -11.92 6.81
N ILE A 31 0.06 -10.70 7.30
CA ILE A 31 0.71 -9.60 6.59
C ILE A 31 1.94 -9.16 7.36
N LEU A 32 3.08 -9.13 6.65
CA LEU A 32 4.29 -8.43 7.08
C LEU A 32 4.69 -7.43 6.00
N SER A 33 4.66 -6.14 6.33
CA SER A 33 4.96 -5.07 5.39
C SER A 33 5.38 -3.76 6.07
N GLY A 34 6.43 -3.15 5.53
CA GLY A 34 6.98 -1.87 6.00
C GLY A 34 6.26 -0.64 5.43
N HIS A 35 6.73 0.54 5.84
CA HIS A 35 6.26 1.85 5.35
C HIS A 35 4.73 2.06 5.44
N ARG A 36 4.14 1.63 6.55
CA ARG A 36 2.72 1.85 6.90
C ARG A 36 2.49 3.05 7.83
N ARG A 37 3.59 3.62 8.35
CA ARG A 37 3.59 4.79 9.25
C ARG A 37 4.55 5.87 8.75
N ILE A 38 5.78 5.47 8.41
CA ILE A 38 6.82 6.38 7.90
C ILE A 38 6.97 6.19 6.39
N PRO A 39 6.77 7.24 5.57
CA PRO A 39 6.92 7.13 4.12
C PRO A 39 8.39 6.96 3.72
N PRO A 40 8.68 6.30 2.58
CA PRO A 40 10.00 6.38 1.97
C PRO A 40 10.34 7.84 1.63
N PHE A 41 11.53 8.29 2.06
CA PHE A 41 11.92 9.70 1.94
C PHE A 41 12.43 10.05 0.55
N GLY A 42 12.23 11.30 0.14
CA GLY A 42 12.84 11.86 -1.06
C GLY A 42 14.29 12.29 -0.83
N LEU A 43 15.04 12.46 -1.92
CA LEU A 43 16.46 12.79 -1.90
C LEU A 43 16.74 14.12 -2.61
N ALA A 44 17.75 14.86 -2.13
CA ALA A 44 18.22 16.10 -2.76
C ALA A 44 17.11 17.14 -3.05
N GLY A 45 16.15 17.28 -2.13
CA GLY A 45 15.00 18.19 -2.29
C GLY A 45 13.79 17.58 -2.99
N GLY A 46 13.85 16.30 -3.37
CA GLY A 46 12.68 15.54 -3.79
C GLY A 46 11.72 15.27 -2.64
N GLY A 47 10.43 15.21 -2.94
CA GLY A 47 9.36 14.89 -2.00
C GLY A 47 9.31 13.40 -1.66
N ASN A 48 8.80 13.11 -0.47
CA ASN A 48 8.58 11.74 0.00
C ASN A 48 7.59 10.99 -0.90
N GLY A 49 7.73 9.67 -0.91
CA GLY A 49 6.68 8.80 -1.41
C GLY A 49 5.49 8.74 -0.44
N GLN A 50 4.50 7.95 -0.80
CA GLN A 50 3.33 7.70 0.03
C GLN A 50 3.52 6.42 0.85
N ILE A 51 2.96 6.41 2.05
CA ILE A 51 2.83 5.17 2.82
C ILE A 51 1.92 4.19 2.08
N GLY A 52 2.14 2.91 2.32
CA GLY A 52 1.22 1.89 1.85
C GLY A 52 0.10 1.66 2.86
N GLU A 53 -0.98 1.01 2.42
CA GLU A 53 -2.05 0.52 3.30
C GLU A 53 -2.46 -0.91 2.94
N ASN A 54 -3.05 -1.61 3.92
CA ASN A 54 -3.65 -2.94 3.72
C ASN A 54 -5.05 -2.94 4.31
N TRP A 55 -5.97 -3.67 3.68
CA TRP A 55 -7.34 -3.76 4.12
C TRP A 55 -7.90 -5.17 3.90
N ALA A 56 -8.71 -5.67 4.83
CA ALA A 56 -9.62 -6.79 4.60
C ALA A 56 -11.00 -6.24 4.19
N ARG A 57 -11.48 -6.66 3.02
CA ARG A 57 -12.85 -6.39 2.57
C ARG A 57 -13.71 -7.61 2.91
N ARG A 58 -14.65 -7.39 3.84
CA ARG A 58 -15.61 -8.39 4.30
C ARG A 58 -16.76 -8.59 3.32
N LYS A 59 -17.51 -9.68 3.48
CA LYS A 59 -18.69 -10.00 2.63
C LYS A 59 -19.79 -8.96 2.69
N ASP A 60 -19.97 -8.34 3.85
CA ASP A 60 -20.91 -7.25 4.10
C ASP A 60 -20.45 -5.90 3.51
N GLY A 61 -19.27 -5.87 2.87
CA GLY A 61 -18.67 -4.67 2.30
C GLY A 61 -17.82 -3.86 3.29
N ARG A 62 -17.77 -4.25 4.57
CA ARG A 62 -16.94 -3.57 5.58
C ARG A 62 -15.47 -3.66 5.20
N MET A 63 -14.79 -2.52 5.36
CA MET A 63 -13.35 -2.37 5.15
C MET A 63 -12.66 -2.33 6.51
N GLU A 64 -11.93 -3.39 6.85
CA GLU A 64 -11.12 -3.45 8.05
C GLU A 64 -9.67 -3.14 7.72
N ARG A 65 -9.06 -2.19 8.43
CA ARG A 65 -7.67 -1.81 8.20
C ARG A 65 -6.75 -2.84 8.85
N LEU A 66 -5.79 -3.35 8.08
CA LEU A 66 -4.75 -4.24 8.58
C LEU A 66 -3.45 -3.46 8.78
N GLN A 67 -2.76 -3.72 9.88
CA GLN A 67 -1.48 -3.09 10.21
C GLN A 67 -0.33 -3.63 9.34
N GLY A 68 0.88 -3.12 9.57
CA GLY A 68 2.09 -3.60 8.90
C GLY A 68 2.53 -4.99 9.34
N CYS A 69 2.21 -5.38 10.58
CA CYS A 69 2.39 -6.71 11.13
C CYS A 69 1.04 -7.09 11.74
N ASP A 70 0.30 -7.95 11.06
CA ASP A 70 -1.08 -8.25 11.41
C ASP A 70 -1.51 -9.61 10.83
N ASP A 71 -2.60 -10.15 11.33
CA ASP A 71 -3.23 -11.34 10.78
C ASP A 71 -4.75 -11.25 10.83
N THR A 72 -5.40 -12.00 9.95
CA THR A 72 -6.85 -12.13 9.94
C THR A 72 -7.25 -13.43 9.27
N VAL A 73 -8.38 -13.99 9.69
CA VAL A 73 -9.09 -14.99 8.89
C VAL A 73 -9.88 -14.28 7.79
N ILE A 74 -9.84 -14.83 6.58
CA ILE A 74 -10.55 -14.34 5.40
C ILE A 74 -11.44 -15.47 4.89
N ASP A 75 -12.74 -15.21 4.76
CA ASP A 75 -13.67 -16.20 4.22
C ASP A 75 -13.65 -16.24 2.68
N ALA A 76 -14.12 -17.35 2.09
CA ALA A 76 -14.36 -17.45 0.65
C ALA A 76 -15.24 -16.29 0.15
N GLY A 77 -14.77 -15.55 -0.86
CA GLY A 77 -15.44 -14.37 -1.43
C GLY A 77 -14.99 -13.02 -0.85
N GLU A 78 -14.38 -13.02 0.34
CA GLU A 78 -13.71 -11.85 0.91
C GLU A 78 -12.40 -11.56 0.18
N ALA A 79 -11.79 -10.41 0.47
CA ALA A 79 -10.56 -10.03 -0.20
C ALA A 79 -9.59 -9.28 0.72
N VAL A 80 -8.29 -9.47 0.48
CA VAL A 80 -7.24 -8.59 1.01
C VAL A 80 -6.85 -7.61 -0.09
N ILE A 81 -6.83 -6.32 0.26
CA ILE A 81 -6.44 -5.23 -0.62
C ILE A 81 -5.10 -4.70 -0.15
N ILE A 82 -4.11 -4.76 -1.02
CA ILE A 82 -2.75 -4.29 -0.75
C ILE A 82 -2.50 -3.05 -1.60
N GLN A 83 -2.19 -1.93 -0.94
CA GLN A 83 -1.61 -0.75 -1.55
C GLN A 83 -0.13 -0.68 -1.20
N THR A 84 0.74 -0.69 -2.20
CA THR A 84 2.19 -0.61 -1.96
C THR A 84 2.58 0.80 -1.56
N PRO A 85 3.55 0.96 -0.62
CA PRO A 85 4.23 2.23 -0.45
C PRO A 85 4.94 2.60 -1.76
N THR A 86 5.24 3.88 -1.94
CA THR A 86 6.00 4.37 -3.10
C THR A 86 7.30 5.00 -2.66
N ALA A 87 8.30 4.98 -3.55
CA ALA A 87 9.58 5.61 -3.29
C ALA A 87 9.47 7.14 -3.31
N GLY A 88 10.41 7.81 -2.64
CA GLY A 88 10.58 9.26 -2.74
C GLY A 88 11.23 9.66 -4.06
N GLY A 89 10.91 10.88 -4.51
CA GLY A 89 11.52 11.47 -5.70
C GLY A 89 12.93 11.96 -5.44
N TYR A 90 13.66 12.27 -6.51
CA TYR A 90 15.00 12.84 -6.44
C TYR A 90 15.01 14.26 -7.03
N GLY A 91 15.74 15.17 -6.39
CA GLY A 91 15.94 16.55 -6.84
C GLY A 91 14.72 17.45 -6.58
N LYS A 92 14.95 18.75 -6.37
CA LYS A 92 13.87 19.73 -6.26
C LYS A 92 13.04 19.75 -7.55
N PRO A 93 11.70 19.64 -7.49
CA PRO A 93 10.86 19.88 -8.66
C PRO A 93 11.07 21.29 -9.22
N ASP A 94 10.97 21.44 -10.54
CA ASP A 94 10.94 22.75 -11.19
C ASP A 94 9.64 23.50 -10.85
#